data_AF-A0A7W1YXG4-F1
#
_entry.id   AF-A0A7W1YXG4-F1
#
_cell.length_a   1.000
_cell.length_b   1.000
_cell.length_c   1.000
_cell.angle_alpha   90.00
_cell.angle_beta   90.00
_cell.angle_gamma   90.00
#
_symmetry.space_group_name_H-M   'P 1'
#
loop_
_entity.id
_entity.type
_entity.pdbx_description
1 polymer ?
#
loop_
_entity_poly.entity_id
_entity_poly.type
_entity_poly.pdbx_seq_one_letter_code
_entity_poly.pdbx_strand_id
1 'polypeptide(L)' 'MGASLRTVEAVVEADGTVRLREPMRLSGPTSAVVTFLVRENQPNEATRQAIAEDILDLPRFETVDALVQELES' A
#
# COMPACT_ATOMS: atom_id res chain seq x y z
N MET A 1 0.81 -13.01 -22.98
CA MET A 1 1.10 -11.56 -23.06
C MET A 1 1.63 -11.13 -21.71
N GLY A 2 2.84 -10.57 -21.65
CA GLY A 2 3.46 -10.18 -20.38
C GLY A 2 2.90 -8.84 -19.88
N ALA A 3 2.63 -8.73 -18.59
CA ALA A 3 2.31 -7.46 -17.96
C ALA A 3 3.57 -6.57 -17.97
N SER A 4 3.48 -5.37 -18.55
CA SER A 4 4.57 -4.39 -18.50
C SER A 4 4.37 -3.48 -17.28
N LEU A 5 5.31 -3.47 -16.35
CA LEU A 5 5.35 -2.46 -15.30
C LEU A 5 5.71 -1.10 -15.92
N ARG A 6 4.97 -0.07 -15.54
CA ARG A 6 5.23 1.31 -15.95
C ARG A 6 5.22 2.22 -14.73
N THR A 7 6.22 3.06 -14.62
CA THR A 7 6.24 4.14 -13.62
C THR A 7 5.42 5.31 -14.14
N VAL A 8 4.57 5.87 -13.29
CA VAL A 8 3.75 7.06 -13.59
C VAL A 8 3.98 8.10 -12.52
N GLU A 9 4.06 9.37 -12.94
CA GLU A 9 4.16 10.47 -11.99
C GLU A 9 2.78 10.83 -11.43
N ALA A 10 2.72 11.00 -10.11
CA ALA A 10 1.55 11.46 -9.39
C ALA A 10 1.93 12.56 -8.39
N VAL A 11 0.95 13.37 -8.03
CA VAL A 11 1.04 14.36 -6.95
C VAL A 11 0.13 13.90 -5.83
N VAL A 12 0.65 13.96 -4.60
CA VAL A 12 -0.16 13.82 -3.39
C VAL A 12 -0.56 15.23 -2.97
N GLU A 13 -1.85 15.51 -2.98
CA GLU A 13 -2.41 16.79 -2.55
C GLU A 13 -2.43 16.88 -1.01
N ALA A 14 -2.61 18.09 -0.48
CA ALA A 14 -2.53 18.34 0.96
C ALA A 14 -3.64 17.64 1.78
N ASP A 15 -4.74 17.27 1.11
CA ASP A 15 -5.86 16.50 1.67
C ASP A 15 -5.64 14.98 1.62
N GLY A 16 -4.48 14.53 1.10
CA GLY A 16 -4.15 13.13 0.91
C GLY A 16 -4.65 12.52 -0.40
N THR A 17 -5.34 13.29 -1.26
CA THR A 17 -5.77 12.82 -2.58
C THR A 17 -4.57 12.60 -3.49
N VAL A 18 -4.53 11.48 -4.20
CA VAL A 18 -3.44 11.13 -5.12
C VAL A 18 -3.93 11.32 -6.55
N ARG A 19 -3.31 12.27 -7.26
CA ARG A 19 -3.67 12.62 -8.62
C ARG A 19 -2.52 12.33 -9.57
N LEU A 20 -2.79 11.56 -10.62
CA LEU A 20 -1.83 11.39 -11.71
C LEU A 20 -1.52 12.74 -12.36
N ARG A 21 -0.25 13.01 -12.64
CA ARG A 21 0.15 14.25 -13.31
C ARG A 21 -0.34 14.31 -14.75
N GLU A 22 -0.29 13.17 -15.41
CA GLU A 22 -0.74 13.03 -16.80
C GLU A 22 -1.78 11.91 -16.91
N PRO A 23 -2.87 12.12 -17.67
CA PRO A 23 -3.86 11.09 -17.90
C PRO A 23 -3.25 9.88 -18.62
N MET A 24 -3.36 8.70 -18.01
CA MET A 24 -2.92 7.46 -18.64
C MET A 24 -4.06 6.80 -19.42
N ARG A 25 -3.82 6.44 -20.68
CA ARG A 25 -4.74 5.59 -21.43
C ARG A 25 -4.45 4.13 -21.11
N LEU A 26 -5.43 3.47 -20.49
CA LEU A 26 -5.39 2.03 -20.23
C LEU A 26 -5.95 1.28 -21.44
N SER A 27 -5.30 0.19 -21.84
CA SER A 27 -5.75 -0.65 -22.95
C SER A 27 -6.17 -2.02 -22.42
N GLY A 28 -7.46 -2.33 -22.55
CA GLY A 28 -8.02 -3.61 -22.10
C GLY A 28 -8.21 -3.73 -20.58
N PRO A 29 -8.57 -4.92 -20.08
CA PRO A 29 -8.73 -5.18 -18.65
C PRO A 29 -7.41 -4.92 -17.93
N THR A 30 -7.39 -3.92 -17.05
CA THR A 30 -6.18 -3.46 -16.38
C THR A 30 -6.36 -3.53 -14.87
N SER A 31 -5.39 -4.13 -14.18
CA SER A 31 -5.25 -4.07 -12.73
C SER A 31 -4.12 -3.12 -12.37
N ALA A 32 -4.36 -2.18 -11.45
CA ALA A 32 -3.37 -1.25 -10.94
C ALA A 32 -3.13 -1.53 -9.44
N VAL A 33 -1.86 -1.57 -9.04
CA VAL A 33 -1.44 -1.67 -7.64
C VAL A 33 -0.74 -0.37 -7.28
N VAL A 34 -1.22 0.32 -6.24
CA VAL A 34 -0.64 1.57 -5.74
C VAL A 34 -0.15 1.33 -4.31
N THR A 35 1.12 1.62 -4.05
CA THR A 35 1.74 1.44 -2.72
C THR A 35 2.18 2.79 -2.17
N PHE A 36 1.68 3.16 -1.00
CA PHE A 36 2.09 4.37 -0.28
C PHE A 36 3.01 4.00 0.88
N LEU A 37 4.22 4.52 0.87
CA LEU A 37 5.13 4.47 2.01
C LEU A 37 4.95 5.74 2.83
N VAL A 38 4.00 5.72 3.76
CA VAL A 38 3.81 6.82 4.70
C VAL A 38 4.80 6.66 5.84
N ARG A 39 5.84 7.51 5.88
CA ARG A 39 6.70 7.64 7.05
C ARG A 39 5.99 8.49 8.09
N GLU A 40 5.02 7.90 8.78
CA GLU A 40 4.44 8.52 9.97
C GLU A 40 5.49 8.47 11.10
N ASN A 41 6.14 9.59 11.41
CA ASN A 41 6.92 9.69 12.65
C ASN A 41 5.99 9.52 13.89
N GLN A 42 4.68 9.74 13.72
CA GLN A 42 3.63 9.38 14.68
C GLN A 42 2.36 8.98 13.92
N PRO A 43 1.78 7.80 14.20
CA PRO A 43 0.58 7.37 13.53
C PRO A 43 -0.60 8.31 13.81
N ASN A 44 -1.34 8.67 12.76
CA ASN A 44 -2.55 9.47 12.91
C ASN A 44 -3.62 8.71 13.72
N GLU A 45 -4.68 9.39 14.16
CA GLU A 45 -5.69 8.79 15.04
C GLU A 45 -6.42 7.61 14.38
N ALA A 46 -6.72 7.69 13.08
CA ALA A 46 -7.34 6.60 12.34
C ALA A 46 -6.39 5.39 12.22
N THR A 47 -5.10 5.63 11.95
CA THR A 47 -4.07 4.57 11.94
C THR A 47 -3.93 3.93 13.32
N ARG A 48 -3.95 4.74 14.41
CA ARG A 48 -3.90 4.22 15.79
C ARG A 48 -5.12 3.37 16.13
N GLN A 49 -6.31 3.76 15.69
CA GLN A 49 -7.53 2.98 15.86
C GLN A 49 -7.47 1.66 15.08
N ALA A 50 -7.02 1.68 13.82
CA ALA A 50 -6.87 0.47 13.02
C ALA A 50 -5.80 -0.50 13.57
N ILE A 51 -4.72 0.01 14.17
CA ILE A 51 -3.72 -0.81 14.87
C ILE A 51 -4.29 -1.40 16.17
N ALA A 52 -5.13 -0.63 16.88
CA ALA A 52 -5.73 -1.03 18.14
C ALA A 52 -6.94 -1.97 17.97
N GLU A 53 -7.53 -2.04 16.78
CA GLU A 53 -8.51 -3.07 16.47
C GLU A 53 -7.85 -4.44 16.57
N ASP A 54 -8.42 -5.28 17.44
CA ASP A 54 -8.04 -6.69 17.51
C ASP A 54 -8.50 -7.37 16.23
N ILE A 55 -7.57 -7.41 15.26
CA ILE A 55 -7.67 -8.31 14.12
C ILE A 55 -7.43 -9.72 14.68
N LEU A 56 -8.48 -10.31 15.26
CA LEU A 56 -8.46 -11.60 15.94
C LEU A 56 -8.04 -12.75 15.02
N ASP A 57 -8.08 -12.55 13.70
CA ASP A 57 -7.94 -13.62 12.71
C ASP A 57 -6.74 -13.47 11.76
N LEU A 58 -5.86 -12.47 11.95
CA LEU A 58 -4.63 -12.37 11.15
C LEU A 58 -3.38 -12.62 12.02
N PRO A 59 -2.42 -13.43 11.52
CA PRO A 59 -1.16 -13.63 12.23
C PRO A 59 -0.43 -12.30 12.39
N ARG A 60 -0.13 -11.94 13.65
CA ARG A 60 0.70 -10.77 13.99
C ARG A 60 2.16 -11.21 14.00
N PHE A 61 2.96 -10.65 13.10
CA PHE A 61 4.41 -10.84 13.09
C PHE A 61 5.09 -9.62 13.71
N GLU A 62 5.79 -9.83 14.82
CA GLU A 62 6.52 -8.76 15.51
C GLU A 62 7.78 -8.33 14.75
N THR A 63 8.29 -9.18 13.86
CA THR A 63 9.49 -8.92 13.06
C THR A 63 9.32 -9.37 11.61
N VAL A 64 10.10 -8.77 10.71
CA VAL A 64 10.15 -9.18 9.29
C VAL A 64 10.63 -10.63 9.16
N ASP A 65 11.59 -11.05 9.99
CA ASP A 65 12.11 -12.42 9.98
C ASP A 65 11.02 -13.45 10.33
N ALA A 66 10.13 -13.12 11.27
CA ALA A 66 9.01 -13.99 11.64
C ALA A 66 8.00 -14.14 10.49
N LEU A 67 7.76 -13.08 9.71
CA LEU A 67 6.93 -13.13 8.52
C LEU A 67 7.58 -13.99 7.42
N VAL A 68 8.88 -13.82 7.19
CA VAL A 68 9.62 -14.57 6.16
C VAL A 68 9.61 -16.07 6.47
N GLN A 69 9.80 -16.44 7.73
CA GLN A 69 9.80 -17.84 8.16
C GLN A 69 8.46 -18.56 7.92
N GLU A 70 7.33 -17.88 8.15
CA GLU A 70 5.99 -18.44 7.88
C GLU A 70 5.73 -18.61 6.38
N LEU A 71 6.20 -17.67 5.56
CA LEU A 71 6.05 -17.75 4.10
C LEU A 71 6.89 -18.87 3.46
N GLU A 72 7.95 -19.31 4.16
CA GLU A 72 8.86 -20.37 3.72
C GLU A 72 8.52 -21.77 4.28
N SER A 73 7.56 -21.87 5.21
CA SER A 73 7.07 -23.13 5.80
C SER A 73 5.86 -23.72 5.08
#